data_AF-A0A645B560-F1
#
_entry.id   AF-A0A645B560-F1
#
_cell.length_a   1.000
_cell.length_b   1.000
_cell.length_c   1.000
_cell.angle_alpha   90.00
_cell.angle_beta   90.00
_cell.angle_gamma   90.00
#
_symmetry.space_group_name_H-M   'P 1'
#
loop_
_entity.id
_entity.type
_entity.pdbx_description
1 polymer ?
#
loop_
_entity_poly.entity_id
_entity_poly.type
_entity_poly.pdbx_seq_one_letter_code
_entity_poly.pdbx_strand_id
1 'polypeptide(L)'
;MKTFRLFLISLLSICCLSSCEEDDDYVYPSVQLEFLTGRAGVNGSLATLTRDNGQLLEVAEDASATTASPGDTLRLVANYETKEVSQNGVPRVKIYALLQAISPKPEPASAFKNGVFTDPVAIQSVWKGNAYLNAVLLVKMHSAKHLFHFVEEALAIDGEGRTVVYLKLYHDDGDDLQAFTRRAYVSVPLSGYLLNNTNGVVVYFSVNTYDEGVKTYRYEFAPSSN
;
A
#
# COMPACT_ATOMS: atom_id res chain seq x y z
N MET A 1 -1.45 -72.55 -13.83
CA MET A 1 -1.59 -71.17 -14.35
C MET A 1 -1.75 -70.10 -13.25
N LYS A 2 -1.19 -70.28 -12.04
CA LYS A 2 -1.33 -69.33 -10.92
C LYS A 2 -0.04 -68.57 -10.57
N THR A 3 1.10 -68.97 -11.12
CA THR A 3 2.42 -68.38 -10.84
C THR A 3 2.82 -67.26 -11.82
N PHE A 4 2.19 -67.17 -13.00
CA PHE A 4 2.49 -66.12 -13.99
C PHE A 4 1.84 -64.77 -13.66
N ARG A 5 0.77 -64.76 -12.85
CA ARG A 5 0.07 -63.51 -12.45
C ARG A 5 0.76 -62.75 -11.33
N LEU A 6 1.58 -63.40 -10.49
CA LEU A 6 2.31 -62.71 -9.42
C LEU A 6 3.56 -61.97 -9.93
N PHE A 7 4.20 -62.47 -11.00
CA PHE A 7 5.36 -61.80 -11.58
C PHE A 7 5.00 -60.51 -12.35
N LEU A 8 3.81 -60.47 -12.97
CA LEU A 8 3.36 -59.29 -13.72
C LEU A 8 2.94 -58.12 -12.81
N ILE A 9 2.49 -58.41 -11.58
CA ILE A 9 2.13 -57.39 -10.57
C ILE A 9 3.38 -56.85 -9.84
N SER A 10 4.41 -57.69 -9.68
CA SER A 10 5.71 -57.28 -9.13
C SER A 10 6.47 -56.34 -10.07
N LEU A 11 6.46 -56.62 -11.38
CA LEU A 11 7.14 -55.77 -12.37
C LEU A 11 6.42 -54.43 -12.63
N LEU A 12 5.10 -54.37 -12.44
CA LEU A 12 4.31 -53.13 -12.57
C LEU A 12 4.41 -52.23 -11.33
N SER A 13 4.85 -52.76 -10.18
CA SER A 13 5.04 -51.98 -8.95
C SER A 13 6.40 -51.25 -8.89
N ILE A 14 7.35 -51.64 -9.74
CA ILE A 14 8.69 -51.02 -9.82
C ILE A 14 8.69 -49.80 -10.75
N CYS A 15 7.75 -49.69 -11.69
CA CYS A 15 7.67 -48.54 -12.61
C CYS A 15 6.96 -47.30 -12.01
N CYS A 16 6.46 -47.37 -10.77
CA CYS A 16 5.73 -46.27 -10.13
C CYS A 16 6.52 -45.52 -9.06
N LEU A 17 7.82 -45.79 -8.91
CA LEU A 17 8.69 -45.12 -7.92
C LEU A 17 9.69 -44.14 -8.54
N SER A 18 9.55 -43.81 -9.83
CA SER A 18 10.38 -42.82 -10.53
C SER A 18 9.57 -41.61 -11.00
N SER A 19 8.87 -40.97 -10.07
CA SER A 19 8.23 -39.66 -10.21
C SER A 19 8.14 -39.11 -8.78
N CYS A 20 8.81 -38.05 -8.36
CA CYS A 20 9.59 -37.02 -9.02
C CYS A 20 10.83 -36.75 -8.17
N GLU A 21 12.03 -37.00 -8.70
CA GLU A 21 13.23 -36.28 -8.28
C GLU A 21 13.55 -35.29 -9.39
N GLU A 22 13.04 -34.08 -9.26
CA GLU A 22 13.64 -32.90 -9.87
C GLU A 22 13.82 -31.91 -8.72
N ASP A 23 15.06 -31.79 -8.26
CA ASP A 23 15.76 -30.53 -7.97
C ASP A 23 14.86 -29.28 -7.97
N ASP A 24 13.99 -29.14 -6.97
CA ASP A 24 13.32 -27.87 -6.71
C ASP A 24 14.15 -27.08 -5.71
N ASP A 25 15.38 -26.76 -6.13
CA ASP A 25 16.28 -25.79 -5.46
C ASP A 25 15.73 -24.35 -5.58
N TYR A 26 14.48 -24.17 -6.01
CA TYR A 26 13.84 -22.87 -6.12
C TYR A 26 13.54 -22.29 -4.73
N VAL A 27 14.51 -21.57 -4.19
CA VAL A 27 14.34 -20.76 -2.99
C VAL A 27 13.55 -19.51 -3.36
N TYR A 28 12.33 -19.40 -2.82
CA TYR A 28 11.53 -18.20 -2.96
C TYR A 28 12.30 -17.00 -2.36
N PRO A 29 12.48 -15.91 -3.13
CA PRO A 29 13.24 -14.75 -2.65
C PRO A 29 12.61 -14.15 -1.39
N SER A 30 13.42 -13.50 -0.55
CA SER A 30 12.94 -12.87 0.68
C SER A 30 12.27 -11.53 0.38
N VAL A 31 11.13 -11.60 -0.30
CA VAL A 31 10.38 -10.43 -0.77
C VAL A 31 9.59 -9.76 0.36
N GLN A 32 9.53 -8.44 0.30
CA GLN A 32 8.77 -7.58 1.19
C GLN A 32 7.62 -6.93 0.39
N LEU A 33 6.46 -6.79 1.01
CA LEU A 33 5.31 -6.06 0.46
C LEU A 33 4.96 -4.90 1.39
N GLU A 34 5.32 -3.69 0.99
CA GLU A 34 5.23 -2.52 1.87
C GLU A 34 4.76 -1.27 1.11
N PHE A 35 4.21 -0.32 1.85
CA PHE A 35 4.02 1.03 1.35
C PHE A 35 5.36 1.79 1.34
N LEU A 36 5.65 2.48 0.24
CA LEU A 36 6.91 3.18 0.01
C LEU A 36 6.64 4.52 -0.69
N THR A 37 7.55 5.47 -0.51
CA THR A 37 7.61 6.67 -1.36
C THR A 37 8.75 6.52 -2.35
N GLY A 38 8.44 6.34 -3.63
CA GLY A 38 9.42 6.27 -4.71
C GLY A 38 9.73 7.66 -5.26
N ARG A 39 10.99 7.93 -5.58
CA ARG A 39 11.42 9.17 -6.24
C ARG A 39 12.03 8.85 -7.61
N ALA A 40 11.52 9.51 -8.64
CA ALA A 40 12.03 9.38 -10.00
C ALA A 40 13.38 10.10 -10.14
N GLY A 41 14.32 9.43 -10.82
CA GLY A 41 15.60 10.00 -11.23
C GLY A 41 15.49 10.92 -12.44
N VAL A 42 16.63 11.39 -12.93
CA VAL A 42 16.71 12.33 -14.07
C VAL A 42 16.15 11.76 -15.38
N ASN A 43 16.11 10.43 -15.51
CA ASN A 43 15.58 9.71 -16.66
C ASN A 43 14.10 9.30 -16.50
N GLY A 44 13.45 9.70 -15.40
CA GLY A 44 12.06 9.39 -15.09
C GLY A 44 11.82 7.99 -14.48
N SER A 45 12.81 7.09 -14.48
CA SER A 45 12.73 5.81 -13.77
C SER A 45 12.83 6.01 -12.26
N LEU A 46 12.24 5.10 -11.48
CA LEU A 46 12.42 5.11 -10.02
C LEU A 46 13.90 4.94 -9.67
N ALA A 47 14.46 5.90 -8.93
CA ALA A 47 15.87 5.88 -8.53
C ALA A 47 16.05 5.49 -7.05
N THR A 48 15.12 5.93 -6.19
CA THR A 48 15.16 5.62 -4.75
C THR A 48 13.76 5.35 -4.23
N LEU A 49 13.67 4.57 -3.16
CA LEU A 49 12.47 4.34 -2.37
C LEU A 49 12.75 4.76 -0.93
N THR A 50 11.75 5.28 -0.24
CA THR A 50 11.82 5.58 1.20
C THR A 50 10.73 4.80 1.92
N ARG A 51 11.13 4.02 2.94
CA ARG A 51 10.21 3.33 3.84
C ARG A 51 9.52 4.31 4.77
N ASP A 52 8.39 3.89 5.32
CA ASP A 52 7.63 4.70 6.29
C ASP A 52 8.35 4.93 7.62
N ASN A 53 9.43 4.20 7.91
CA ASN A 53 10.32 4.46 9.04
C ASN A 53 11.47 5.44 8.70
N GLY A 54 11.51 5.97 7.47
CA GLY A 54 12.53 6.90 7.00
C GLY A 54 13.75 6.24 6.36
N GLN A 55 13.86 4.91 6.35
CA GLN A 55 14.99 4.23 5.71
C GLN A 55 14.96 4.44 4.18
N LEU A 56 16.08 4.94 3.65
CA LEU A 56 16.32 5.07 2.22
C LEU A 56 16.75 3.72 1.61
N LEU A 57 16.27 3.45 0.41
CA LEU A 57 16.64 2.31 -0.43
C LEU A 57 17.00 2.82 -1.83
N GLU A 58 18.04 2.27 -2.44
CA GLU A 58 18.41 2.55 -3.83
C GLU A 58 17.77 1.51 -4.75
N VAL A 59 17.25 1.94 -5.90
CA VAL A 59 16.69 1.01 -6.90
C VAL A 59 17.82 0.49 -7.79
N ALA A 60 18.11 -0.81 -7.74
CA ALA A 60 19.06 -1.46 -8.65
C ALA A 60 18.37 -1.99 -9.90
N GLU A 61 17.18 -2.57 -9.74
CA GLU A 61 16.38 -3.12 -10.83
C GLU A 61 14.90 -2.80 -10.58
N ASP A 62 14.18 -2.36 -11.60
CA ASP A 62 12.73 -2.17 -11.56
C ASP A 62 12.06 -2.94 -12.71
N ALA A 63 11.46 -4.09 -12.38
CA ALA A 63 10.76 -4.92 -13.35
C ALA A 63 9.36 -4.37 -13.70
N SER A 64 8.84 -3.39 -12.96
CA SER A 64 7.55 -2.77 -13.24
C SER A 64 7.58 -1.75 -14.38
N ALA A 65 8.79 -1.27 -14.72
CA ALA A 65 9.03 -0.21 -15.70
C ALA A 65 8.20 1.08 -15.44
N THR A 66 7.97 1.41 -14.16
CA THR A 66 7.24 2.61 -13.78
C THR A 66 8.04 3.86 -14.11
N THR A 67 7.36 4.87 -14.65
CA THR A 67 7.97 6.17 -14.99
C THR A 67 7.15 7.32 -14.39
N ALA A 68 7.84 8.38 -14.01
CA ALA A 68 7.25 9.65 -13.59
C ALA A 68 8.14 10.81 -14.07
N SER A 69 7.69 12.05 -13.90
CA SER A 69 8.52 13.21 -14.25
C SER A 69 9.79 13.23 -13.40
N PRO A 70 10.94 13.68 -13.94
CA PRO A 70 12.18 13.74 -13.19
C PRO A 70 12.02 14.49 -11.85
N GLY A 71 12.39 13.83 -10.76
CA GLY A 71 12.29 14.38 -9.40
C GLY A 71 10.93 14.25 -8.72
N ASP A 72 9.89 13.79 -9.42
CA ASP A 72 8.58 13.53 -8.84
C ASP A 72 8.64 12.37 -7.83
N THR A 73 7.69 12.41 -6.89
CA THR A 73 7.50 11.34 -5.91
C THR A 73 6.18 10.63 -6.14
N LEU A 74 6.21 9.30 -6.09
CA LEU A 74 5.03 8.43 -6.15
C LEU A 74 4.85 7.73 -4.81
N ARG A 75 3.59 7.62 -4.35
CA ARG A 75 3.24 6.74 -3.24
C ARG A 75 2.89 5.36 -3.79
N LEU A 76 3.60 4.34 -3.34
CA LEU A 76 3.60 3.02 -3.94
C LEU A 76 3.29 1.95 -2.90
N VAL A 77 2.76 0.81 -3.36
CA VAL A 77 2.86 -0.47 -2.66
C VAL A 77 3.68 -1.38 -3.55
N ALA A 78 4.85 -1.82 -3.07
CA ALA A 78 5.80 -2.57 -3.89
C ALA A 78 6.11 -3.93 -3.29
N ASN A 79 6.23 -4.93 -4.16
CA ASN A 79 6.88 -6.20 -3.88
C ASN A 79 8.34 -6.12 -4.32
N TYR A 80 9.26 -6.21 -3.38
CA TYR A 80 10.69 -6.00 -3.64
C TYR A 80 11.56 -6.88 -2.76
N GLU A 81 12.82 -7.05 -3.15
CA GLU A 81 13.84 -7.76 -2.37
C GLU A 81 15.09 -6.88 -2.25
N THR A 82 15.75 -6.95 -1.09
CA THR A 82 17.10 -6.37 -0.93
C THR A 82 18.13 -7.34 -1.52
N LYS A 83 18.83 -6.93 -2.57
CA LYS A 83 19.82 -7.77 -3.26
C LYS A 83 21.21 -7.61 -2.68
N GLU A 84 21.57 -6.37 -2.39
CA GLU A 84 22.90 -6.00 -1.93
C GLU A 84 22.83 -4.72 -1.10
N VAL A 85 23.97 -4.32 -0.55
CA VAL A 85 24.14 -3.05 0.16
C VAL A 85 25.20 -2.25 -0.59
N SER A 86 24.92 -0.99 -0.90
CA SER A 86 25.85 -0.10 -1.58
C SER A 86 27.09 0.17 -0.71
N GLN A 87 28.16 0.70 -1.30
CA GLN A 87 29.39 1.05 -0.58
C GLN A 87 29.13 2.04 0.59
N ASN A 88 28.05 2.82 0.50
CA ASN A 88 27.65 3.79 1.51
C ASN A 88 26.72 3.19 2.58
N GLY A 89 26.51 1.88 2.59
CA GLY A 89 25.66 1.18 3.56
C GLY A 89 24.16 1.27 3.27
N VAL A 90 23.76 1.74 2.08
CA VAL A 90 22.34 1.86 1.70
C VAL A 90 21.88 0.57 1.01
N PRO A 91 20.79 -0.07 1.45
CA PRO A 91 20.26 -1.26 0.77
C PRO A 91 19.87 -0.96 -0.68
N ARG A 92 20.28 -1.82 -1.60
CA ARG A 92 19.89 -1.77 -3.02
C ARG A 92 18.86 -2.86 -3.30
N VAL A 93 17.76 -2.48 -3.94
CA VAL A 93 16.59 -3.34 -4.10
C VAL A 93 16.26 -3.64 -5.55
N LYS A 94 15.70 -4.83 -5.75
CA LYS A 94 15.00 -5.22 -6.97
C LYS A 94 13.49 -5.13 -6.73
N ILE A 95 12.80 -4.34 -7.54
CA ILE A 95 11.34 -4.27 -7.54
C ILE A 95 10.80 -5.30 -8.53
N TYR A 96 9.96 -6.22 -8.05
CA TYR A 96 9.32 -7.23 -8.89
C TYR A 96 7.99 -6.74 -9.46
N ALA A 97 7.20 -6.10 -8.62
CA ALA A 97 5.91 -5.53 -8.99
C ALA A 97 5.60 -4.36 -8.06
N LEU A 98 4.81 -3.41 -8.56
CA LEU A 98 4.28 -2.32 -7.75
C LEU A 98 2.89 -1.95 -8.23
N LEU A 99 2.17 -1.22 -7.38
CA LEU A 99 1.03 -0.41 -7.74
C LEU A 99 1.18 0.97 -7.11
N GLN A 100 0.54 1.97 -7.71
CA GLN A 100 0.44 3.30 -7.11
C GLN A 100 -0.71 3.31 -6.10
N ALA A 101 -0.41 3.72 -4.86
CA ALA A 101 -1.43 3.91 -3.85
C ALA A 101 -2.23 5.19 -4.16
N ILE A 102 -3.51 5.18 -3.80
CA ILE A 102 -4.36 6.37 -3.91
C ILE A 102 -3.92 7.36 -2.84
N SER A 103 -3.34 8.47 -3.27
CA SER A 103 -2.73 9.46 -2.37
C SER A 103 -2.90 10.91 -2.83
N PRO A 104 -4.13 11.35 -3.18
CA PRO A 104 -4.36 12.77 -3.45
C PRO A 104 -4.22 13.58 -2.15
N LYS A 105 -3.87 14.86 -2.28
CA LYS A 105 -3.89 15.79 -1.15
C LYS A 105 -5.33 15.93 -0.63
N PRO A 106 -5.57 16.00 0.69
CA PRO A 106 -6.89 16.35 1.20
C PRO A 106 -7.35 17.72 0.71
N GLU A 107 -8.64 17.84 0.41
CA GLU A 107 -9.28 19.07 -0.07
C GLU A 107 -10.53 19.38 0.77
N PRO A 108 -10.94 20.65 0.92
CA PRO A 108 -12.15 21.00 1.65
C PRO A 108 -13.40 20.46 0.93
N ALA A 109 -14.49 20.26 1.67
CA ALA A 109 -15.75 19.74 1.11
C ALA A 109 -16.26 20.55 -0.10
N SER A 110 -15.98 21.86 -0.16
CA SER A 110 -16.35 22.74 -1.29
C SER A 110 -15.65 22.42 -2.61
N ALA A 111 -14.54 21.65 -2.60
CA ALA A 111 -13.85 21.23 -3.82
C ALA A 111 -14.60 20.12 -4.58
N PHE A 112 -15.53 19.41 -3.90
CA PHE A 112 -16.28 18.30 -4.46
C PHE A 112 -17.60 18.80 -5.05
N LYS A 113 -17.60 19.05 -6.37
CA LYS A 113 -18.73 19.70 -7.09
C LYS A 113 -20.08 18.99 -6.92
N ASN A 114 -20.06 17.67 -6.79
CA ASN A 114 -21.26 16.84 -6.68
C ASN A 114 -21.59 16.47 -5.22
N GLY A 115 -20.94 17.13 -4.25
CA GLY A 115 -21.01 16.78 -2.85
C GLY A 115 -19.96 15.75 -2.45
N VAL A 116 -19.96 15.42 -1.14
CA VAL A 116 -19.05 14.45 -0.55
C VAL A 116 -19.75 13.10 -0.49
N PHE A 117 -19.29 12.14 -1.29
CA PHE A 117 -19.75 10.76 -1.24
C PHE A 117 -18.92 9.95 -0.24
N THR A 118 -19.60 9.06 0.48
CA THR A 118 -19.02 8.27 1.56
C THR A 118 -19.51 6.83 1.50
N ASP A 119 -19.49 6.23 0.31
CA ASP A 119 -19.95 4.85 0.15
C ASP A 119 -19.13 3.92 1.06
N PRO A 120 -19.79 2.96 1.72
CA PRO A 120 -19.15 2.21 2.78
C PRO A 120 -18.04 1.28 2.26
N VAL A 121 -17.02 1.08 3.09
CA VAL A 121 -15.93 0.10 2.88
C VAL A 121 -15.69 -0.71 4.14
N ALA A 122 -15.12 -1.92 4.02
CA ALA A 122 -14.53 -2.59 5.17
C ALA A 122 -13.07 -2.15 5.34
N ILE A 123 -12.57 -2.16 6.58
CA ILE A 123 -11.22 -1.69 6.90
C ILE A 123 -10.38 -2.88 7.32
N GLN A 124 -9.31 -3.16 6.58
CA GLN A 124 -8.35 -4.21 6.94
C GLN A 124 -7.33 -3.68 7.95
N SER A 125 -6.78 -2.48 7.71
CA SER A 125 -5.81 -1.84 8.60
C SER A 125 -5.70 -0.35 8.36
N VAL A 126 -5.34 0.40 9.41
CA VAL A 126 -4.97 1.83 9.37
C VAL A 126 -3.73 2.00 10.25
N TRP A 127 -2.73 2.76 9.79
CA TRP A 127 -1.52 3.02 10.57
C TRP A 127 -0.80 4.29 10.12
N LYS A 128 -0.03 4.87 11.04
CA LYS A 128 0.88 5.98 10.78
C LYS A 128 2.11 5.51 10.00
N GLY A 129 2.43 6.20 8.90
CA GLY A 129 3.76 6.21 8.27
C GLY A 129 4.44 7.58 8.47
N ASN A 130 5.68 7.74 7.97
CA ASN A 130 6.49 8.95 8.19
C ASN A 130 5.70 10.27 7.99
N ALA A 131 5.25 10.52 6.76
CA ALA A 131 4.47 11.70 6.39
C ALA A 131 3.09 11.34 5.83
N TYR A 132 2.58 10.15 6.17
CA TYR A 132 1.34 9.59 5.64
C TYR A 132 0.51 8.94 6.73
N LEU A 133 -0.81 8.97 6.56
CA LEU A 133 -1.71 8.01 7.22
C LEU A 133 -2.12 6.96 6.18
N ASN A 134 -1.74 5.70 6.40
CA ASN A 134 -2.00 4.62 5.47
C ASN A 134 -3.23 3.81 5.87
N ALA A 135 -3.94 3.28 4.89
CA ALA A 135 -4.95 2.27 5.12
C ALA A 135 -5.03 1.25 3.98
N VAL A 136 -5.40 0.02 4.34
CA VAL A 136 -5.86 -1.00 3.41
C VAL A 136 -7.36 -1.18 3.61
N LEU A 137 -8.12 -0.89 2.57
CA LEU A 137 -9.57 -0.98 2.55
C LEU A 137 -9.99 -2.24 1.78
N LEU A 138 -11.12 -2.82 2.17
CA LEU A 138 -11.79 -3.93 1.51
C LEU A 138 -13.09 -3.41 0.90
N VAL A 139 -13.10 -3.27 -0.41
CA VAL A 139 -14.17 -2.64 -1.19
C VAL A 139 -14.96 -3.74 -1.90
N LYS A 140 -16.28 -3.75 -1.76
CA LYS A 140 -17.13 -4.60 -2.59
C LYS A 140 -17.38 -3.90 -3.92
N MET A 141 -17.06 -4.55 -5.01
CA MET A 141 -17.21 -4.00 -6.37
C MET A 141 -17.50 -5.09 -7.39
N HIS A 142 -17.90 -4.70 -8.58
CA HIS A 142 -18.08 -5.55 -9.74
C HIS A 142 -17.36 -4.99 -10.97
N SER A 143 -17.84 -3.87 -11.50
CA SER A 143 -17.35 -3.36 -12.79
C SER A 143 -17.24 -1.84 -12.86
N ALA A 144 -17.90 -1.10 -11.98
CA ALA A 144 -17.81 0.35 -11.99
C ALA A 144 -16.43 0.81 -11.51
N LYS A 145 -16.07 2.03 -11.89
CA LYS A 145 -14.87 2.69 -11.40
C LYS A 145 -15.21 3.40 -10.10
N HIS A 146 -14.64 2.92 -9.00
CA HIS A 146 -14.72 3.60 -7.72
C HIS A 146 -13.76 4.80 -7.69
N LEU A 147 -14.22 5.92 -7.14
CA LEU A 147 -13.42 7.12 -6.95
C LEU A 147 -13.10 7.29 -5.46
N PHE A 148 -11.86 7.66 -5.18
CA PHE A 148 -11.35 7.85 -3.82
C PHE A 148 -10.67 9.21 -3.70
N HIS A 149 -10.89 9.88 -2.57
CA HIS A 149 -10.19 11.10 -2.18
C HIS A 149 -10.19 11.22 -0.66
N PHE A 150 -9.62 12.31 -0.15
CA PHE A 150 -9.75 12.71 1.25
C PHE A 150 -10.37 14.10 1.35
N VAL A 151 -11.30 14.25 2.27
CA VAL A 151 -11.95 15.52 2.60
C VAL A 151 -11.34 16.05 3.89
N GLU A 152 -10.87 17.29 3.87
CA GLU A 152 -10.57 18.06 5.07
C GLU A 152 -11.88 18.67 5.60
N GLU A 153 -12.40 18.09 6.68
CA GLU A 153 -13.65 18.55 7.29
C GLU A 153 -13.44 19.78 8.17
N ALA A 154 -12.34 19.80 8.91
CA ALA A 154 -11.97 20.90 9.78
C ALA A 154 -10.48 20.89 10.11
N LEU A 155 -9.97 22.09 10.37
CA LEU A 155 -8.65 22.34 10.92
C LEU A 155 -8.81 23.21 12.17
N ALA A 156 -8.20 22.79 13.27
CA ALA A 156 -8.28 23.47 14.55
C ALA A 156 -6.92 23.47 15.26
N ILE A 157 -6.83 24.25 16.34
CA ILE A 157 -5.72 24.21 17.29
C ILE A 157 -6.28 23.79 18.64
N ASP A 158 -5.71 22.77 19.28
CA ASP A 158 -6.16 22.34 20.62
C ASP A 158 -5.57 23.20 21.75
N GLY A 159 -5.97 22.92 22.99
CA GLY A 159 -5.49 23.66 24.17
C GLY A 159 -3.99 23.53 24.44
N GLU A 160 -3.31 22.56 23.82
CA GLU A 160 -1.86 22.35 23.89
C GLU A 160 -1.13 23.02 22.71
N GLY A 161 -1.85 23.72 21.85
CA GLY A 161 -1.30 24.39 20.67
C GLY A 161 -1.01 23.45 19.50
N ARG A 162 -1.48 22.19 19.54
CA ARG A 162 -1.29 21.22 18.45
C ARG A 162 -2.28 21.49 17.33
N THR A 163 -1.85 21.25 16.10
CA THR A 163 -2.77 21.23 14.95
C THR A 163 -3.64 19.99 15.03
N VAL A 164 -4.96 20.17 15.01
CA VAL A 164 -5.92 19.07 14.93
C VAL A 164 -6.58 19.12 13.56
N VAL A 165 -6.43 18.05 12.79
CA VAL A 165 -7.04 17.91 11.46
C VAL A 165 -8.08 16.79 11.48
N TYR A 166 -9.27 17.11 10.99
CA TYR A 166 -10.36 16.17 10.82
C TYR A 166 -10.47 15.84 9.34
N LEU A 167 -10.22 14.57 9.03
CA LEU A 167 -10.21 14.04 7.68
C LEU A 167 -11.29 12.98 7.53
N LYS A 168 -11.86 12.89 6.34
CA LYS A 168 -12.81 11.85 5.96
C LYS A 168 -12.41 11.20 4.65
N LEU A 169 -12.57 9.89 4.55
CA LEU A 169 -12.50 9.18 3.27
C LEU A 169 -13.67 9.62 2.37
N TYR A 170 -13.35 10.21 1.22
CA TYR A 170 -14.29 10.30 0.11
C TYR A 170 -14.26 8.97 -0.65
N HIS A 171 -15.42 8.38 -0.86
CA HIS A 171 -15.59 7.20 -1.68
C HIS A 171 -16.92 7.30 -2.42
N ASP A 172 -16.84 7.24 -3.75
CA ASP A 172 -17.98 7.20 -4.67
C ASP A 172 -17.87 5.87 -5.43
N ASP A 173 -18.77 4.94 -5.15
CA ASP A 173 -18.83 3.63 -5.81
C ASP A 173 -19.53 3.68 -7.16
N GLY A 174 -20.15 4.81 -7.53
CA GLY A 174 -20.88 4.97 -8.78
C GLY A 174 -22.10 4.05 -8.88
N ASP A 175 -22.73 3.73 -7.75
CA ASP A 175 -23.84 2.79 -7.62
C ASP A 175 -23.47 1.36 -8.10
N ASP A 176 -22.21 0.93 -7.92
CA ASP A 176 -21.77 -0.40 -8.36
C ASP A 176 -22.47 -1.54 -7.62
N LEU A 177 -22.56 -2.68 -8.29
CA LEU A 177 -22.99 -3.90 -7.62
C LEU A 177 -21.91 -4.37 -6.64
N GLN A 178 -22.26 -4.47 -5.37
CA GLN A 178 -21.38 -4.96 -4.30
C GLN A 178 -21.20 -6.50 -4.37
N ALA A 179 -20.48 -6.99 -5.38
CA ALA A 179 -20.36 -8.42 -5.69
C ALA A 179 -19.17 -9.11 -5.00
N PHE A 180 -17.93 -8.72 -5.32
CA PHE A 180 -16.71 -9.34 -4.78
C PHE A 180 -15.82 -8.31 -4.09
N THR A 181 -14.99 -8.78 -3.15
CA THR A 181 -14.11 -7.90 -2.36
C THR A 181 -12.76 -7.70 -3.05
N ARG A 182 -12.31 -6.45 -3.17
CA ARG A 182 -10.96 -6.07 -3.60
C ARG A 182 -10.28 -5.17 -2.56
N ARG A 183 -8.94 -5.22 -2.55
CA ARG A 183 -8.13 -4.29 -1.74
C ARG A 183 -7.98 -2.96 -2.45
N ALA A 184 -8.22 -1.87 -1.74
CA ALA A 184 -7.77 -0.53 -2.11
C ALA A 184 -6.68 -0.07 -1.14
N TYR A 185 -5.57 0.42 -1.68
CA TYR A 185 -4.43 0.91 -0.92
C TYR A 185 -4.46 2.43 -0.95
N VAL A 186 -4.69 3.05 0.20
CA VAL A 186 -4.82 4.51 0.31
C VAL A 186 -3.78 5.06 1.29
N SER A 187 -3.25 6.24 1.00
CA SER A 187 -2.35 6.98 1.89
C SER A 187 -2.76 8.44 1.88
N VAL A 188 -3.14 8.99 3.02
CA VAL A 188 -3.34 10.43 3.15
C VAL A 188 -1.96 11.09 3.22
N PRO A 189 -1.56 11.97 2.28
CA PRO A 189 -0.35 12.76 2.44
C PRO A 189 -0.58 13.85 3.51
N LEU A 190 0.30 13.90 4.51
CA LEU A 190 0.17 14.80 5.66
C LEU A 190 1.23 15.90 5.71
N SER A 191 2.13 15.96 4.73
CA SER A 191 3.24 16.94 4.70
C SER A 191 2.75 18.38 4.85
N GLY A 192 1.60 18.73 4.27
CA GLY A 192 1.01 20.07 4.40
C GLY A 192 0.60 20.46 5.82
N TYR A 193 0.31 19.48 6.70
CA TYR A 193 -0.03 19.71 8.11
C TYR A 193 1.17 19.63 9.03
N LEU A 194 2.14 18.77 8.66
CA LEU A 194 3.36 18.52 9.44
C LEU A 194 4.40 19.62 9.24
N LEU A 195 4.38 20.31 8.10
CA LEU A 195 5.35 21.37 7.79
C LEU A 195 5.23 22.53 8.79
N ASN A 196 6.36 22.95 9.34
CA ASN A 196 6.47 24.04 10.32
C ASN A 196 5.63 23.82 11.60
N ASN A 197 5.30 22.57 11.93
CA ASN A 197 4.53 22.28 13.12
C ASN A 197 5.44 22.05 14.34
N THR A 198 5.38 22.97 15.30
CA THR A 198 6.24 22.94 16.50
C THR A 198 5.67 22.14 17.66
N ASN A 199 4.37 21.83 17.67
CA ASN A 199 3.68 21.23 18.82
C ASN A 199 3.19 19.79 18.55
N GLY A 200 3.25 19.34 17.31
CA GLY A 200 2.68 18.08 16.82
C GLY A 200 1.34 18.28 16.10
N VAL A 201 0.93 17.21 15.40
CA VAL A 201 -0.36 17.14 14.68
C VAL A 201 -1.17 15.96 15.20
N VAL A 202 -2.43 16.20 15.51
CA VAL A 202 -3.43 15.16 15.80
C VAL A 202 -4.32 14.99 14.58
N VAL A 203 -4.36 13.79 14.03
CA VAL A 203 -5.18 13.45 12.88
C VAL A 203 -6.35 12.59 13.35
N TYR A 204 -7.57 13.04 13.08
CA TYR A 204 -8.78 12.23 13.13
C TYR A 204 -9.15 11.81 11.71
N PHE A 205 -9.24 10.52 11.43
CA PHE A 205 -9.59 10.00 10.11
C PHE A 205 -10.86 9.15 10.18
N SER A 206 -11.91 9.63 9.53
CA SER A 206 -13.24 9.05 9.52
C SER A 206 -13.49 8.25 8.24
N VAL A 207 -14.04 7.05 8.38
CA VAL A 207 -14.37 6.13 7.28
C VAL A 207 -15.77 5.58 7.51
N ASN A 208 -16.64 5.68 6.50
CA ASN A 208 -17.95 5.02 6.55
C ASN A 208 -17.79 3.52 6.26
N THR A 209 -18.40 2.67 7.06
CA THR A 209 -18.25 1.21 6.99
C THR A 209 -19.58 0.50 6.79
N TYR A 210 -19.54 -0.70 6.21
CA TYR A 210 -20.76 -1.47 5.87
C TYR A 210 -21.64 -1.76 7.10
N ASP A 211 -21.02 -2.17 8.22
CA ASP A 211 -21.77 -2.75 9.35
C ASP A 211 -21.80 -1.83 10.59
N GLU A 212 -20.82 -0.94 10.76
CA GLU A 212 -20.64 -0.16 12.00
C GLU A 212 -20.85 1.35 11.78
N GLY A 213 -21.28 1.76 10.59
CA GLY A 213 -21.37 3.17 10.22
C GLY A 213 -20.00 3.85 10.21
N VAL A 214 -19.92 5.09 10.67
CA VAL A 214 -18.68 5.88 10.63
C VAL A 214 -17.72 5.46 11.76
N LYS A 215 -16.55 4.94 11.39
CA LYS A 215 -15.41 4.73 12.31
C LYS A 215 -14.41 5.88 12.21
N THR A 216 -13.90 6.33 13.35
CA THR A 216 -12.88 7.38 13.42
C THR A 216 -11.60 6.86 14.07
N TYR A 217 -10.46 7.03 13.41
CA TYR A 217 -9.13 6.70 13.91
C TYR A 217 -8.41 7.96 14.35
N ARG A 218 -7.68 7.88 15.47
CA ARG A 218 -6.90 8.99 16.00
C ARG A 218 -5.40 8.64 16.01
N TYR A 219 -4.58 9.49 15.39
CA TYR A 219 -3.13 9.36 15.40
C TYR A 219 -2.45 10.68 15.77
N GLU A 220 -1.35 10.57 16.51
CA GLU A 220 -0.49 11.72 16.85
C GLU A 220 0.84 11.63 16.08
N PHE A 221 1.21 12.76 15.51
CA PHE A 221 2.47 13.00 14.83
C PHE A 221 3.29 13.97 15.66
N ALA A 222 4.55 13.63 15.87
CA ALA A 222 5.48 14.46 16.62
C ALA A 222 5.71 15.79 15.89
N PRO A 223 6.16 16.84 16.61
CA PRO A 223 6.63 18.08 16.00
C PRO A 223 7.66 17.81 14.90
N SER A 224 7.70 18.68 13.89
CA SER A 224 8.84 18.71 12.98
C SER A 224 10.08 19.14 13.76
N SER A 225 11.09 18.27 13.83
CA SER A 225 12.42 18.65 14.29
C SER A 225 13.01 19.67 13.31
N ASN A 226 13.28 20.89 13.80
CA ASN A 226 14.05 21.90 13.07
C ASN A 226 15.46 21.40 12.74
#